data_AF-A0A1G1LKL1-F1
#
_entry.id   AF-A0A1G1LKL1-F1
#
_cell.length_a   1.000
_cell.length_b   1.000
_cell.length_c   1.000
_cell.angle_alpha   90.00
_cell.angle_beta   90.00
_cell.angle_gamma   90.00
#
_symmetry.space_group_name_H-M   'P 1'
#
loop_
_entity.id
_entity.type
_entity.pdbx_description
1 polymer ?
#
loop_
_entity_poly.entity_id
_entity_poly.type
_entity_poly.pdbx_seq_one_letter_code
_entity_poly.pdbx_strand_id
1 'polypeptide(L)'
;MALIVLPGILKDKFGEAVAQALVDLINQMAAQAKDQTVEVVEDRFERRLTEEIGRLRVDMEKIRADLIKWMFIFWVGQVGTITAILFVFFK
;
A
#
# COMPACT_ATOMS: atom_id res chain seq x y z
N MET A 1 19.57 -2.24 18.61
CA MET A 1 20.62 -3.20 18.21
C MET A 1 20.59 -4.34 19.20
N ALA A 2 20.33 -5.57 18.75
CA ALA A 2 20.45 -6.75 19.61
C ALA A 2 21.88 -7.28 19.41
N LEU A 3 22.76 -7.00 20.38
CA LEU A 3 24.11 -7.57 20.41
C LEU A 3 23.99 -8.99 20.95
N ILE A 4 24.24 -10.00 20.12
CA ILE A 4 24.33 -11.38 20.60
C ILE A 4 25.65 -11.50 21.37
N VAL A 5 25.55 -11.64 22.69
CA VAL A 5 26.72 -11.75 23.58
C VAL A 5 27.32 -13.15 23.42
N LEU A 6 28.65 -13.20 23.27
CA LEU A 6 29.42 -14.42 23.10
C LEU A 6 29.16 -15.44 24.23
N PRO A 7 28.63 -16.65 23.93
CA PRO A 7 28.49 -17.71 24.92
C PRO A 7 29.86 -18.19 25.43
N GLY A 8 30.09 -18.19 26.75
CA GLY A 8 31.39 -18.52 27.36
C GLY A 8 31.97 -19.89 26.98
N ILE A 9 31.10 -20.84 26.63
CA ILE A 9 31.44 -22.21 26.20
C ILE A 9 32.25 -22.23 24.89
N LEU A 10 32.01 -21.24 24.02
CA LEU A 10 32.73 -21.12 22.73
C LEU A 10 34.13 -20.53 22.92
N LYS A 11 34.31 -19.65 23.91
CA LYS A 11 35.60 -19.01 24.24
C LYS A 11 36.62 -20.04 24.76
N ASP A 12 36.17 -20.97 25.60
CA ASP A 12 37.00 -22.02 26.21
C ASP A 12 37.45 -23.11 25.22
N LYS A 13 36.63 -23.44 24.21
CA LYS A 13 36.92 -24.54 23.27
C LYS A 13 37.57 -24.11 21.95
N PHE A 14 37.34 -22.88 21.49
CA PHE A 14 37.77 -22.42 20.16
C PHE A 14 38.86 -21.33 20.20
N GLY A 15 39.17 -20.79 21.38
CA GLY A 15 40.07 -19.64 21.51
C GLY A 15 39.39 -18.32 21.16
N GLU A 16 39.88 -17.24 21.75
CA GLU A 16 39.23 -15.92 21.73
C GLU A 16 39.05 -15.35 20.32
N ALA A 17 40.02 -15.56 19.43
CA ALA A 17 39.98 -15.07 18.05
C ALA A 17 38.87 -15.73 17.20
N VAL A 18 38.68 -17.05 17.33
CA VAL A 18 37.67 -17.79 16.54
C VAL A 18 36.27 -17.51 17.07
N ALA A 19 36.14 -17.41 18.40
CA ALA A 19 34.89 -17.06 19.06
C ALA A 19 34.42 -15.65 18.63
N GLN A 20 35.34 -14.69 18.52
CA GLN A 20 35.05 -13.34 18.04
C GLN A 20 34.63 -13.32 16.56
N ALA A 21 35.37 -14.01 15.69
CA ALA A 21 35.05 -14.08 14.26
C ALA A 21 33.66 -14.69 14.00
N LEU A 22 33.24 -15.68 14.81
CA LEU A 22 31.92 -16.30 14.71
C LEU A 22 30.81 -15.31 15.10
N VAL A 23 31.00 -14.52 16.15
CA VAL A 23 30.04 -13.49 16.57
C VAL A 23 29.92 -12.40 15.53
N ASP A 24 31.04 -11.95 14.96
CA ASP A 24 31.03 -10.93 13.91
C ASP A 24 30.31 -11.43 12.66
N LEU A 25 30.52 -12.69 12.26
CA LEU A 25 29.78 -13.32 11.15
C LEU A 25 28.28 -13.42 11.44
N ILE A 26 27.90 -13.85 12.64
CA ILE A 26 26.49 -13.94 13.05
C ILE A 26 25.83 -12.55 13.05
N ASN A 27 26.52 -11.54 13.58
CA ASN A 27 26.01 -10.16 13.60
C ASN A 27 25.87 -9.59 12.18
N GLN A 28 26.83 -9.86 11.28
CA GLN A 28 26.73 -9.47 9.87
C GLN A 28 25.56 -10.16 9.17
N MET A 29 25.39 -11.48 9.35
CA MET A 29 24.25 -12.21 8.78
C MET A 29 22.91 -11.71 9.32
N ALA A 30 22.83 -11.42 10.63
CA ALA A 30 21.62 -10.89 11.25
C ALA A 30 21.27 -9.49 10.73
N ALA A 31 22.28 -8.63 10.53
CA ALA A 31 22.09 -7.31 9.92
C ALA A 31 21.62 -7.42 8.47
N GLN A 32 22.27 -8.27 7.67
CA GLN A 32 21.95 -8.47 6.26
C GLN A 32 20.54 -9.06 6.07
N ALA A 33 20.15 -10.04 6.89
CA ALA A 33 18.82 -10.63 6.85
C ALA A 33 17.72 -9.61 7.22
N LYS A 34 18.01 -8.70 8.17
CA LYS A 34 17.09 -7.62 8.52
C LYS A 34 16.93 -6.63 7.37
N ASP A 35 18.03 -6.18 6.77
CA ASP A 35 17.99 -5.23 5.66
C ASP A 35 17.27 -5.80 4.44
N GLN A 36 17.54 -7.05 4.06
CA GLN A 36 16.83 -7.74 2.98
C GLN A 36 15.33 -7.88 3.26
N THR A 37 14.96 -8.17 4.52
CA THR A 37 13.54 -8.26 4.90
C THR A 37 12.85 -6.91 4.78
N VAL A 38 13.52 -5.82 5.16
CA VAL A 38 12.99 -4.46 5.02
C VAL A 38 12.81 -4.11 3.55
N GLU A 39 13.83 -4.31 2.72
CA GLU A 39 13.79 -4.02 1.28
C GLU A 39 12.65 -4.75 0.56
N VAL A 40 12.48 -6.06 0.83
CA VAL A 40 11.40 -6.86 0.23
C VAL A 40 10.01 -6.40 0.69
N VAL A 41 9.89 -5.98 1.95
CA VAL A 41 8.62 -5.46 2.49
C VAL A 41 8.31 -4.09 1.88
N GLU A 42 9.31 -3.23 1.72
CA GLU A 42 9.17 -1.92 1.08
C GLU A 42 8.74 -2.06 -0.39
N ASP A 43 9.44 -2.87 -1.21
CA ASP A 43 9.05 -3.09 -2.61
C ASP A 43 7.63 -3.65 -2.74
N ARG A 44 7.29 -4.66 -1.93
CA ARG A 44 5.94 -5.24 -1.93
C ARG A 44 4.88 -4.21 -1.50
N PHE A 45 5.21 -3.36 -0.54
CA PHE A 45 4.30 -2.34 -0.03
C PHE A 45 4.09 -1.23 -1.08
N GLU A 46 5.15 -0.72 -1.69
CA GLU A 46 5.07 0.28 -2.76
C GLU A 46 4.26 -0.22 -3.96
N ARG A 47 4.50 -1.47 -4.39
CA ARG A 47 3.74 -2.09 -5.48
C ARG A 47 2.27 -2.21 -5.15
N ARG A 48 1.92 -2.71 -3.95
CA ARG A 48 0.52 -2.83 -3.51
C ARG A 48 -0.14 -1.46 -3.37
N LEU A 49 0.53 -0.47 -2.81
CA LEU A 49 0.01 0.89 -2.72
C LEU A 49 -0.27 1.48 -4.10
N THR A 50 0.65 1.30 -5.05
CA THR A 50 0.47 1.79 -6.42
C THR A 50 -0.73 1.14 -7.10
N GLU A 51 -0.89 -0.18 -6.92
CA GLU A 51 -2.04 -0.93 -7.45
C GLU A 51 -3.36 -0.46 -6.82
N GLU A 52 -3.42 -0.31 -5.49
CA GLU A 52 -4.62 0.14 -4.78
C GLU A 52 -4.99 1.59 -5.13
N ILE A 53 -4.02 2.50 -5.21
CA ILE A 53 -4.24 3.88 -5.67
C ILE A 53 -4.77 3.89 -7.11
N GLY A 54 -4.21 3.04 -7.98
CA GLY A 54 -4.68 2.87 -9.35
C GLY A 54 -6.14 2.43 -9.40
N ARG A 55 -6.51 1.42 -8.60
CA ARG A 55 -7.90 0.93 -8.48
C ARG A 55 -8.84 2.02 -7.98
N LEU A 56 -8.46 2.72 -6.90
CA LEU A 56 -9.25 3.82 -6.34
C LEU A 56 -9.50 4.92 -7.36
N ARG A 57 -8.47 5.30 -8.16
CA ARG A 57 -8.63 6.30 -9.22
C ARG A 57 -9.65 5.82 -10.27
N VAL A 58 -9.58 4.55 -10.69
CA VAL A 58 -10.53 3.99 -11.65
C VAL A 58 -11.96 3.99 -11.10
N ASP A 59 -12.14 3.60 -9.85
CA ASP A 59 -13.46 3.56 -9.21
C ASP A 59 -14.04 4.96 -9.01
N MET A 60 -13.21 5.96 -8.66
CA MET A 60 -13.64 7.37 -8.62
C MET A 60 -14.13 7.87 -9.98
N GLU A 61 -13.42 7.56 -11.07
CA GLU A 61 -13.85 7.96 -12.41
C GLU A 61 -15.15 7.26 -12.83
N LYS A 62 -15.34 5.99 -12.46
CA LYS A 62 -16.63 5.29 -12.69
C LYS A 62 -17.77 5.95 -11.93
N ILE A 63 -17.58 6.22 -10.63
CA ILE A 63 -18.60 6.88 -9.81
C ILE A 63 -18.94 8.26 -10.38
N ARG A 64 -17.93 9.05 -10.78
CA ARG A 64 -18.13 10.34 -11.45
C ARG A 64 -18.97 10.18 -12.72
N ALA A 65 -18.63 9.23 -13.58
CA ALA A 65 -19.35 8.98 -14.82
C ALA A 65 -20.81 8.55 -14.55
N ASP A 66 -21.04 7.68 -13.59
CA ASP A 66 -22.38 7.23 -13.22
C ASP A 66 -23.22 8.34 -12.59
N LEU A 67 -22.62 9.19 -11.74
CA LEU A 67 -23.27 10.39 -11.22
C LEU A 67 -23.70 11.32 -12.36
N ILE A 68 -22.82 11.57 -13.34
CA ILE A 68 -23.17 12.40 -14.50
C ILE A 68 -24.33 11.79 -15.30
N LYS A 69 -24.31 10.47 -15.55
CA LYS A 69 -25.44 9.78 -16.23
C LYS A 69 -26.75 9.97 -15.46
N TRP A 70 -26.73 9.78 -14.15
CA TRP A 70 -27.92 9.95 -13.31
C TRP A 70 -28.41 11.39 -13.29
N MET A 71 -27.51 12.37 -13.27
CA MET A 71 -27.87 13.78 -13.46
C MET A 71 -28.60 13.98 -14.77
N PHE A 72 -28.13 13.45 -15.91
CA PHE A 72 -28.83 13.59 -17.19
C PHE A 72 -30.22 12.97 -17.19
N ILE A 73 -30.39 11.75 -16.67
CA ILE A 73 -31.70 11.09 -16.56
C ILE A 73 -32.67 11.98 -15.76
N PHE A 74 -32.19 12.48 -14.61
CA PHE A 74 -32.96 13.38 -13.78
C PHE A 74 -33.31 14.69 -14.51
N TRP A 75 -32.33 15.33 -15.14
CA TRP A 75 -32.50 16.59 -15.88
C TRP A 75 -33.51 16.46 -17.01
N VAL A 76 -33.49 15.37 -17.78
CA VAL A 76 -34.49 15.12 -18.84
C VAL A 76 -35.90 15.03 -18.24
N GLY A 77 -36.06 14.35 -17.11
CA GLY A 77 -37.33 14.29 -16.38
C GLY A 77 -37.81 15.67 -15.90
N GLN A 78 -36.91 16.46 -15.30
CA GLN A 78 -37.22 17.81 -14.83
C GLN A 78 -37.60 18.75 -15.99
N VAL A 79 -36.79 18.78 -17.06
CA VAL A 79 -37.04 19.60 -18.25
C VAL A 79 -38.36 19.20 -18.91
N GLY A 80 -38.65 17.91 -19.03
CA GLY A 80 -39.93 17.42 -19.54
C GLY A 80 -41.11 17.90 -18.70
N THR A 81 -40.99 17.82 -17.37
CA THR A 81 -42.03 18.28 -16.44
C THR A 81 -42.25 19.79 -16.55
N ILE A 82 -41.19 20.59 -16.55
CA ILE A 82 -41.28 22.05 -16.71
C ILE A 82 -41.91 22.39 -18.05
N THR A 83 -41.48 21.75 -19.13
CA THR A 83 -42.01 21.99 -20.48
C THR A 83 -43.50 21.67 -20.55
N ALA A 84 -43.94 20.56 -19.95
CA ALA A 84 -45.35 20.19 -19.87
C ALA A 84 -46.18 21.21 -19.09
N ILE A 85 -45.67 21.69 -17.95
CA ILE A 85 -46.33 22.74 -17.16
C ILE A 85 -46.46 24.03 -17.99
N LEU A 86 -45.37 24.48 -18.62
CA LEU A 86 -45.39 25.69 -19.45
C LEU A 86 -46.41 25.57 -20.58
N PHE A 87 -46.48 24.42 -21.26
CA PHE A 87 -47.47 24.19 -22.32
C PHE A 87 -48.92 24.26 -21.84
N VAL A 88 -49.20 23.81 -20.61
CA VAL A 88 -50.53 23.92 -20.00
C VAL A 88 -50.87 25.36 -19.64
N PHE A 89 -49.90 26.15 -19.16
CA PHE A 89 -50.12 27.55 -18.77
C PHE A 89 -50.14 28.55 -19.94
N PHE A 90 -49.48 28.25 -21.07
CA PHE A 90 -49.46 29.08 -22.28
C PHE A 90 -50.54 28.71 -23.31
N LYS A 91 -51.41 27.75 -23.00
CA LYS A 91 -52.60 27.39 -23.78
C LYS A 91 -53.84 28.05 -23.19
#